data_AF-A0AAU1MN71-F1
#
_entry.id   AF-A0AAU1MN71-F1
#
_cell.length_a   1.000
_cell.length_b   1.000
_cell.length_c   1.000
_cell.angle_alpha   90.00
_cell.angle_beta   90.00
_cell.angle_gamma   90.00
#
_symmetry.space_group_name_H-M   'P 1'
#
loop_
_entity.id
_entity.type
_entity.pdbx_description
1 polymer ?
#
loop_
_entity_poly.entity_id
_entity_poly.type
_entity_poly.pdbx_seq_one_letter_code
_entity_poly.pdbx_strand_id
1 'polypeptide(L)'
;MASATRTRSRSQSRSRSGGRPGPGDGAPAAGSGGGAGSPAAPAGPVSLHLKSRSGRAGSFRLQQMVMIEVAAALVVGAAVVDKLAMVPAGVVAVILVLFAVVRRRGRSLPEWLGTVLALRARKRRAASTPVPHGTEPGLAPAVECDPSLRTYSYSRGDDRDQRPIGMVGDGGFLTAVLQVESDATALRAERSRRPLPIGIVRDALDVDGIQLESAQIVLHTQPAPALHLPQQSVAVSNYAPLQAQTGSPAVRITWIALKLDPELCPEAVAARGGGTAGAQKCVARAAQHLASRLTGAGFRASVLTEEELTAAVATSACANPMVTAQAGRSELPQRRTEESGRSWRCDNRRHTTYWVRRWPQLGGSGPALHQLVALLTTVPALATTFSLTLSRGDQRDVQLCGHMRITGRSESELTTARRSLETAARQAKTGLVRLDREQLPGVLATLPLGGAR
;
A
#
# COMPACT_ATOMS: atom_id res chain seq x y z
N MET A 1 45.92 -28.04 -14.74
CA MET A 1 47.25 -27.93 -15.37
C MET A 1 47.45 -26.49 -15.78
N ALA A 2 48.56 -25.91 -15.34
CA ALA A 2 48.87 -24.48 -15.40
C ALA A 2 49.62 -24.09 -16.67
N SER A 3 49.47 -22.84 -17.10
CA SER A 3 50.57 -22.01 -17.61
C SER A 3 50.18 -20.54 -17.61
N ALA A 4 50.76 -19.79 -16.68
CA ALA A 4 50.84 -18.34 -16.71
C ALA A 4 52.32 -17.98 -16.61
N THR A 5 52.81 -17.18 -17.56
CA THR A 5 54.19 -16.68 -17.60
C THR A 5 54.22 -15.19 -17.29
N ARG A 6 54.91 -14.90 -16.18
CA ARG A 6 55.59 -13.67 -15.71
C ARG A 6 55.66 -12.43 -16.64
N THR A 7 55.56 -11.26 -16.01
CA THR A 7 56.61 -10.19 -16.05
C THR A 7 56.42 -9.16 -14.90
N ARG A 8 57.33 -9.18 -13.90
CA ARG A 8 58.26 -8.11 -13.43
C ARG A 8 57.66 -6.70 -13.23
N SER A 9 57.49 -6.21 -12.00
CA SER A 9 58.48 -5.57 -11.09
C SER A 9 58.79 -4.09 -11.39
N ARG A 10 58.36 -3.19 -10.50
CA ARG A 10 59.28 -2.24 -9.83
C ARG A 10 58.69 -1.61 -8.56
N SER A 11 59.51 -1.61 -7.53
CA SER A 11 59.37 -1.00 -6.22
C SER A 11 59.65 0.51 -6.25
N GLN A 12 59.07 1.26 -5.33
CA GLN A 12 59.84 2.19 -4.49
C GLN A 12 59.02 2.68 -3.28
N SER A 13 59.57 2.32 -2.11
CA SER A 13 59.29 2.83 -0.79
C SER A 13 59.90 4.22 -0.57
N ARG A 14 59.27 5.09 0.23
CA ARG A 14 59.98 5.90 1.23
C ARG A 14 59.04 6.48 2.28
N SER A 15 59.29 6.07 3.51
CA SER A 15 58.85 6.67 4.77
C SER A 15 59.67 7.92 5.10
N ARG A 16 59.10 8.85 5.88
CA ARG A 16 59.80 9.52 6.99
C ARG A 16 58.86 10.33 7.89
N SER A 17 59.21 10.29 9.16
CA SER A 17 58.52 10.75 10.36
C SER A 17 59.19 11.97 10.99
N GLY A 18 58.42 12.78 11.72
CA GLY A 18 58.83 13.36 13.02
C GLY A 18 59.23 14.84 13.10
N GLY A 19 58.69 15.55 14.11
CA GLY A 19 59.33 16.73 14.73
C GLY A 19 58.42 17.93 15.10
N ARG A 20 58.25 18.19 16.42
CA ARG A 20 57.60 19.33 17.14
C ARG A 20 58.68 20.36 17.58
N PRO A 21 58.46 21.43 18.43
CA PRO A 21 57.36 22.42 18.64
C PRO A 21 57.84 23.91 18.91
N GLY A 22 56.89 24.88 19.06
CA GLY A 22 57.02 26.15 19.88
C GLY A 22 57.02 27.51 19.12
N PRO A 23 56.93 28.69 19.79
CA PRO A 23 55.83 29.26 20.63
C PRO A 23 55.45 30.76 20.31
N GLY A 24 54.39 31.31 20.97
CA GLY A 24 54.05 32.77 21.14
C GLY A 24 53.46 33.50 19.91
N ASP A 25 52.53 34.46 19.95
CA ASP A 25 51.89 35.31 20.97
C ASP A 25 50.60 35.93 20.38
N GLY A 26 49.69 36.42 21.23
CA GLY A 26 48.82 37.57 20.89
C GLY A 26 47.30 37.35 20.88
N ALA A 27 46.66 37.59 22.03
CA ALA A 27 45.22 37.91 22.13
C ALA A 27 44.92 39.34 21.62
N PRO A 28 43.64 39.72 21.41
CA PRO A 28 42.84 40.18 22.54
C PRO A 28 41.40 39.65 22.59
N ALA A 29 40.82 39.79 23.78
CA ALA A 29 39.50 39.32 24.19
C ALA A 29 38.38 40.33 23.90
N ALA A 30 37.22 39.80 23.53
CA ALA A 30 35.86 40.28 23.83
C ALA A 30 34.94 39.08 23.50
N GLY A 31 34.03 38.56 24.31
CA GLY A 31 33.30 39.11 25.43
C GLY A 31 31.82 38.78 25.19
N SER A 32 31.26 37.88 26.01
CA SER A 32 29.83 37.59 26.23
C SER A 32 29.04 36.74 25.22
N GLY A 33 28.31 35.74 25.74
CA GLY A 33 27.25 35.03 25.02
C GLY A 33 27.17 33.50 25.18
N GLY A 34 27.47 32.96 26.37
CA GLY A 34 27.28 31.53 26.66
C GLY A 34 25.80 31.12 26.67
N GLY A 35 25.28 30.71 25.51
CA GLY A 35 24.06 29.93 25.38
C GLY A 35 24.42 28.50 25.03
N ALA A 36 24.67 27.67 26.04
CA ALA A 36 24.80 26.24 25.88
C ALA A 36 23.46 25.70 25.35
N GLY A 37 23.39 25.48 24.03
CA GLY A 37 22.30 24.74 23.42
C GLY A 37 22.34 23.31 23.93
N SER A 38 21.45 23.00 24.88
CA SER A 38 21.20 21.65 25.35
C SER A 38 21.10 20.68 24.17
N PRO A 39 21.77 19.53 24.20
CA PRO A 39 21.56 18.50 23.19
C PRO A 39 20.07 18.12 23.22
N ALA A 40 19.42 18.23 22.08
CA ALA A 40 18.02 17.85 21.90
C ALA A 40 17.82 16.43 22.47
N ALA A 41 16.95 16.33 23.47
CA ALA A 41 16.61 15.07 24.11
C ALA A 41 16.17 14.03 23.07
N PRO A 42 16.51 12.75 23.25
CA PRO A 42 16.11 11.70 22.32
C PRO A 42 14.59 11.70 22.18
N ALA A 43 14.12 11.73 20.92
CA ALA A 43 12.71 11.65 20.59
C ALA A 43 12.08 10.49 21.36
N GLY A 44 11.10 10.80 22.21
CA GLY A 44 10.36 9.81 22.98
C GLY A 44 9.70 8.76 22.07
N PRO A 45 9.29 7.61 22.62
CA PRO A 45 8.73 6.52 21.85
C PRO A 45 7.48 6.98 21.09
N VAL A 46 7.58 7.03 19.77
CA VAL A 46 6.46 7.35 18.86
C VAL A 46 5.43 6.22 18.92
N SER A 47 4.20 6.52 19.31
CA SER A 47 3.08 5.59 19.34
C SER A 47 2.58 5.28 17.92
N LEU A 48 2.47 3.99 17.60
CA LEU A 48 1.81 3.55 16.37
C LEU A 48 0.32 3.38 16.66
N HIS A 49 -0.50 4.30 16.17
CA HIS A 49 -1.96 4.19 16.29
C HIS A 49 -2.54 3.41 15.11
N LEU A 50 -2.89 2.16 15.41
CA LEU A 50 -3.56 1.23 14.51
C LEU A 50 -5.01 1.68 14.30
N LYS A 51 -5.26 2.48 13.26
CA LYS A 51 -6.60 2.98 12.98
C LYS A 51 -7.42 1.91 12.27
N SER A 52 -8.36 1.29 12.99
CA SER A 52 -9.55 0.73 12.34
C SER A 52 -10.28 1.89 11.67
N ARG A 53 -10.75 1.76 10.41
CA ARG A 53 -11.54 2.78 9.68
C ARG A 53 -12.73 3.27 10.53
N SER A 54 -12.49 4.20 11.45
CA SER A 54 -13.43 4.68 12.47
C SER A 54 -14.25 5.86 11.97
N GLY A 55 -13.91 6.40 10.79
CA GLY A 55 -14.61 7.54 10.17
C GLY A 55 -16.08 7.28 9.83
N ARG A 56 -16.55 6.02 9.78
CA ARG A 56 -17.97 5.70 9.57
C ARG A 56 -18.75 5.39 10.85
N ALA A 57 -18.07 5.04 11.94
CA ALA A 57 -18.75 4.74 13.21
C ALA A 57 -19.18 6.02 13.96
N GLY A 58 -18.40 7.11 13.84
CA GLY A 58 -18.74 8.42 14.41
C GLY A 58 -19.90 9.10 13.69
N SER A 59 -19.85 9.16 12.35
CA SER A 59 -20.94 9.71 11.53
C SER A 59 -22.23 8.91 11.66
N PHE A 60 -22.14 7.60 11.89
CA PHE A 60 -23.29 6.75 12.14
C PHE A 60 -24.08 7.14 13.38
N ARG A 61 -23.41 7.37 14.52
CA ARG A 61 -24.10 7.75 15.77
C ARG A 61 -24.78 9.11 15.62
N LEU A 62 -24.11 10.04 14.95
CA LEU A 62 -24.66 11.35 14.61
C LEU A 62 -25.89 11.19 13.70
N GLN A 63 -25.79 10.42 12.62
CA GLN A 63 -26.89 10.21 11.68
C GLN A 63 -28.08 9.51 12.34
N GLN A 64 -27.81 8.55 13.23
CA GLN A 64 -28.86 7.87 14.01
C GLN A 64 -29.58 8.85 14.94
N MET A 65 -28.83 9.70 15.66
CA MET A 65 -29.40 10.73 16.51
C MET A 65 -30.25 11.71 15.70
N VAL A 66 -29.74 12.20 14.57
CA VAL A 66 -30.47 13.12 13.68
C VAL A 66 -31.75 12.48 13.15
N MET A 67 -31.74 11.21 12.74
CA MET A 67 -32.96 10.53 12.27
C MET A 67 -34.02 10.40 13.38
N ILE A 68 -33.60 10.15 14.62
CA ILE A 68 -34.51 10.07 15.78
C ILE A 68 -35.04 11.46 16.14
N GLU A 69 -34.19 12.48 16.13
CA GLU A 69 -34.55 13.86 16.42
C GLU A 69 -35.53 14.43 15.39
N VAL A 70 -35.29 14.17 14.10
CA VAL A 70 -36.22 14.53 13.01
C VAL A 70 -37.54 13.78 13.15
N ALA A 71 -37.52 12.49 13.50
CA ALA A 71 -38.75 11.74 13.74
C ALA A 71 -39.57 12.32 14.90
N ALA A 72 -38.91 12.71 16.00
CA ALA A 72 -39.57 13.37 17.13
C ALA A 72 -40.13 14.76 16.73
N ALA A 73 -39.34 15.56 16.01
CA ALA A 73 -39.76 16.88 15.53
C ALA A 73 -40.97 16.80 14.59
N LEU A 74 -41.03 15.80 13.70
CA LEU A 74 -42.17 15.56 12.82
C LEU A 74 -43.45 15.23 13.58
N VAL A 75 -43.36 14.38 14.62
CA VAL A 75 -44.52 14.02 15.45
C VAL A 75 -45.00 15.22 16.27
N VAL A 76 -44.08 15.97 16.88
CA VAL A 76 -44.41 17.17 17.67
C VAL A 76 -45.01 18.26 16.77
N GLY A 77 -44.41 18.53 15.60
CA GLY A 77 -44.92 19.51 14.64
C GLY A 77 -46.32 19.15 14.12
N ALA A 78 -46.55 17.88 13.77
CA ALA A 78 -47.87 17.44 13.31
C ALA A 78 -48.95 17.55 14.40
N ALA A 79 -48.59 17.28 15.66
CA ALA A 79 -49.50 17.43 16.80
C ALA A 79 -49.93 18.88 17.06
N VAL A 80 -49.10 19.86 16.68
CA VAL A 80 -49.40 21.30 16.82
C VAL A 80 -50.26 21.84 15.66
N VAL A 81 -50.11 21.29 14.45
CA VAL A 81 -50.79 21.81 13.25
C VAL A 81 -52.21 21.28 13.10
N ASP A 82 -52.40 19.96 13.05
CA ASP A 82 -53.72 19.34 12.85
C ASP A 82 -53.70 17.84 13.19
N LYS A 83 -54.77 17.33 13.82
CA LYS A 83 -54.89 15.90 14.20
C LYS A 83 -54.87 14.97 12.99
N LEU A 84 -55.32 15.42 11.82
CA LEU A 84 -55.28 14.63 10.58
C LEU A 84 -53.86 14.48 10.02
N ALA A 85 -52.96 15.44 10.29
CA ALA A 85 -51.56 15.38 9.87
C ALA A 85 -50.71 14.39 10.71
N MET A 86 -51.21 13.95 11.88
CA MET A 86 -50.51 12.96 12.73
C MET A 86 -50.34 11.61 12.05
N VAL A 87 -51.31 11.16 11.25
CA VAL A 87 -51.25 9.84 10.61
C VAL A 87 -50.09 9.75 9.61
N PRO A 88 -49.96 10.64 8.60
CA PRO A 88 -48.81 10.60 7.69
C PRO A 88 -47.49 10.90 8.40
N ALA A 89 -47.45 11.84 9.35
CA ALA A 89 -46.23 12.15 10.10
C ALA A 89 -45.77 10.97 10.98
N GLY A 90 -46.70 10.27 11.62
CA GLY A 90 -46.45 9.07 12.41
C GLY A 90 -45.89 7.94 11.56
N VAL A 91 -46.43 7.71 10.35
CA VAL A 91 -45.89 6.71 9.42
C VAL A 91 -44.44 7.06 9.03
N VAL A 92 -44.16 8.31 8.68
CA VAL A 92 -42.79 8.76 8.34
C VAL A 92 -41.85 8.63 9.53
N ALA A 93 -42.27 9.02 10.73
CA ALA A 93 -41.48 8.89 11.95
C ALA A 93 -41.15 7.43 12.27
N VAL A 94 -42.14 6.52 12.17
CA VAL A 94 -41.92 5.08 12.34
C VAL A 94 -40.93 4.56 11.30
N ILE A 95 -41.05 4.97 10.04
CA ILE A 95 -40.09 4.60 8.99
C ILE A 95 -38.67 5.09 9.34
N LEU A 96 -38.49 6.34 9.76
CA LEU A 96 -37.19 6.90 10.15
C LEU A 96 -36.57 6.15 11.34
N VAL A 97 -37.39 5.82 12.35
CA VAL A 97 -36.94 5.02 13.50
C VAL A 97 -36.57 3.60 13.06
N LEU A 98 -37.34 2.97 12.16
CA LEU A 98 -36.99 1.69 11.57
C LEU A 98 -35.66 1.77 10.80
N PHE A 99 -35.42 2.81 10.00
CA PHE A 99 -34.13 3.02 9.33
C PHE A 99 -32.96 3.22 10.30
N ALA A 100 -33.21 3.85 11.45
CA ALA A 100 -32.23 4.07 12.51
C ALA A 100 -31.88 2.78 13.27
N VAL A 101 -32.86 1.91 13.53
CA VAL A 101 -32.72 0.74 14.41
C VAL A 101 -32.48 -0.57 13.64
N VAL A 102 -33.09 -0.73 12.45
CA VAL A 102 -32.97 -1.98 11.67
C VAL A 102 -31.56 -2.13 11.13
N ARG A 103 -30.88 -3.18 11.61
CA ARG A 103 -29.53 -3.55 11.18
C ARG A 103 -29.59 -4.75 10.26
N ARG A 104 -28.99 -4.63 9.07
CA ARG A 104 -28.80 -5.77 8.16
C ARG A 104 -27.31 -6.08 8.08
N ARG A 105 -26.92 -7.25 8.61
CA ARG A 105 -25.52 -7.75 8.59
C ARG A 105 -24.50 -6.78 9.22
N GLY A 106 -24.88 -6.11 10.31
CA GLY A 106 -24.00 -5.22 11.06
C GLY A 106 -23.80 -3.81 10.48
N ARG A 107 -24.54 -3.43 9.43
CA ARG A 107 -24.64 -2.06 8.91
C ARG A 107 -26.08 -1.53 9.02
N SER A 108 -26.27 -0.22 9.13
CA SER A 108 -27.61 0.38 9.00
C SER A 108 -28.08 0.33 7.55
N LEU A 109 -29.40 0.38 7.36
CA LEU A 109 -30.01 0.39 6.03
C LEU A 109 -29.53 1.56 5.15
N PRO A 110 -29.38 2.81 5.63
CA PRO A 110 -28.87 3.91 4.81
C PRO A 110 -27.42 3.69 4.37
N GLU A 111 -26.55 3.20 5.25
CA GLU A 111 -25.16 2.90 4.92
C GLU A 111 -25.08 1.76 3.88
N TRP A 112 -25.91 0.73 4.05
CA TRP A 112 -26.03 -0.35 3.08
C TRP A 112 -26.49 0.16 1.71
N LEU A 113 -27.54 0.99 1.67
CA LEU A 113 -28.06 1.58 0.43
C LEU A 113 -27.01 2.48 -0.24
N GLY A 114 -26.28 3.29 0.54
CA GLY A 114 -25.16 4.09 0.07
C GLY A 114 -24.11 3.26 -0.65
N THR A 115 -23.73 2.10 -0.11
CA THR A 115 -22.78 1.20 -0.80
C THR A 115 -23.32 0.59 -2.09
N VAL A 116 -24.63 0.33 -2.17
CA VAL A 116 -25.29 -0.16 -3.39
C VAL A 116 -25.32 0.93 -4.46
N LEU A 117 -25.71 2.15 -4.10
CA LEU A 117 -25.75 3.29 -5.00
C LEU A 117 -24.35 3.66 -5.49
N ALA A 118 -23.35 3.66 -4.61
CA ALA A 118 -21.96 3.90 -4.97
C ALA A 118 -21.44 2.85 -5.98
N LEU A 119 -21.75 1.57 -5.78
CA LEU A 119 -21.40 0.52 -6.75
C LEU A 119 -22.10 0.74 -8.09
N ARG A 120 -23.40 1.06 -8.10
CA ARG A 120 -24.14 1.35 -9.33
C ARG A 120 -23.55 2.55 -10.08
N ALA A 121 -23.21 3.62 -9.36
CA ALA A 121 -22.57 4.79 -9.93
C ALA A 121 -21.19 4.48 -10.52
N ARG A 122 -20.38 3.65 -9.85
CA ARG A 122 -19.09 3.19 -10.41
C ARG A 122 -19.27 2.31 -11.64
N LYS A 123 -20.24 1.39 -11.64
CA LYS A 123 -20.57 0.57 -12.82
C LYS A 123 -21.00 1.40 -14.02
N ARG A 124 -21.86 2.41 -13.79
CA ARG A 124 -22.30 3.34 -14.85
C ARG A 124 -21.12 4.13 -15.40
N ARG A 125 -20.29 4.72 -14.53
CA ARG A 125 -19.07 5.43 -14.95
C ARG A 125 -18.12 4.53 -15.74
N ALA A 126 -17.87 3.32 -15.25
CA ALA A 126 -17.02 2.36 -15.96
C ALA A 126 -17.55 1.98 -17.35
N ALA A 127 -18.88 1.91 -17.53
CA ALA A 127 -19.48 1.65 -18.84
C ALA A 127 -19.36 2.84 -19.81
N SER A 128 -19.33 4.07 -19.31
CA SER A 128 -19.25 5.29 -20.13
C SER A 128 -17.82 5.81 -20.36
N THR A 129 -16.83 5.34 -19.59
CA THR A 129 -15.45 5.83 -19.69
C THR A 129 -14.60 4.88 -20.53
N PRO A 130 -14.19 5.27 -21.74
CA PRO A 130 -13.25 4.51 -22.55
C PRO A 130 -11.85 4.54 -21.92
N VAL A 131 -11.06 3.52 -22.18
CA VAL A 131 -9.64 3.50 -21.81
C VAL A 131 -8.90 4.46 -22.74
N PRO A 132 -8.10 5.41 -22.23
CA PRO A 132 -7.32 6.32 -23.06
C PRO A 132 -6.45 5.55 -24.06
N HIS A 133 -6.44 6.01 -25.32
CA HIS A 133 -5.55 5.45 -26.34
C HIS A 133 -4.08 5.61 -25.92
N GLY A 134 -3.24 4.63 -26.27
CA GLY A 134 -1.83 4.61 -25.88
C GLY A 134 -1.56 4.19 -24.43
N THR A 135 -2.58 3.71 -23.69
CA THR A 135 -2.34 3.15 -22.36
C THR A 135 -1.55 1.84 -22.48
N GLU A 136 -0.41 1.77 -21.80
CA GLU A 136 0.39 0.55 -21.72
C GLU A 136 -0.44 -0.66 -21.24
N PRO A 137 -0.38 -1.82 -21.92
CA PRO A 137 -1.22 -2.98 -21.59
C PRO A 137 -1.06 -3.48 -20.15
N GLY A 138 0.11 -3.30 -19.54
CA GLY A 138 0.36 -3.65 -18.14
C GLY A 138 -0.33 -2.70 -17.15
N LEU A 139 -0.49 -1.42 -17.51
CA LEU A 139 -1.12 -0.38 -16.70
C LEU A 139 -2.64 -0.35 -16.87
N ALA A 140 -3.15 -0.84 -18.00
CA ALA A 140 -4.58 -0.83 -18.35
C ALA A 140 -5.52 -1.27 -17.21
N PRO A 141 -5.26 -2.36 -16.45
CA PRO A 141 -6.14 -2.73 -15.32
C PRO A 141 -6.25 -1.66 -14.23
N ALA A 142 -5.18 -0.89 -13.97
CA ALA A 142 -5.21 0.22 -13.01
C ALA A 142 -5.94 1.44 -13.57
N VAL A 143 -5.68 1.81 -14.83
CA VAL A 143 -6.33 2.95 -15.51
C VAL A 143 -7.83 2.69 -15.71
N GLU A 144 -8.24 1.46 -15.96
CA GLU A 144 -9.66 1.11 -16.03
C GLU A 144 -10.40 1.25 -14.69
N CYS A 145 -9.67 1.14 -13.58
CA CYS A 145 -10.17 1.35 -12.22
C CYS A 145 -10.18 2.83 -11.84
N ASP A 146 -9.14 3.55 -12.24
CA ASP A 146 -8.99 4.98 -12.06
C ASP A 146 -8.43 5.63 -13.35
N PRO A 147 -9.31 6.19 -14.21
CA PRO A 147 -8.93 6.74 -15.51
C PRO A 147 -7.99 7.94 -15.46
N SER A 148 -7.85 8.57 -14.29
CA SER A 148 -6.96 9.72 -14.08
C SER A 148 -5.49 9.32 -14.00
N LEU A 149 -5.19 8.03 -13.72
CA LEU A 149 -3.82 7.56 -13.58
C LEU A 149 -3.02 7.68 -14.87
N ARG A 150 -1.80 8.19 -14.73
CA ARG A 150 -0.78 8.33 -15.75
C ARG A 150 0.57 7.93 -15.18
N THR A 151 1.44 7.41 -16.03
CA THR A 151 2.85 7.17 -15.70
C THR A 151 3.73 8.31 -16.17
N TYR A 152 4.85 8.48 -15.49
CA TYR A 152 5.86 9.48 -15.80
C TYR A 152 7.23 8.85 -15.63
N SER A 153 8.16 9.20 -16.52
CA SER A 153 9.58 8.91 -16.37
C SER A 153 10.33 10.18 -16.00
N TYR A 154 11.13 10.11 -14.94
CA TYR A 154 11.96 11.21 -14.47
C TYR A 154 13.44 10.81 -14.53
N SER A 155 14.21 11.54 -15.33
CA SER A 155 15.67 11.42 -15.41
C SER A 155 16.34 12.55 -14.64
N ARG A 156 17.37 12.21 -13.86
CA ARG A 156 18.08 13.18 -13.03
C ARG A 156 19.18 13.86 -13.84
N GLY A 157 18.87 15.04 -14.38
CA GLY A 157 19.81 15.83 -15.18
C GLY A 157 20.10 15.21 -16.55
N ASP A 158 21.13 15.71 -17.22
CA ASP A 158 21.53 15.30 -18.57
C ASP A 158 22.46 14.07 -18.58
N ASP A 159 22.67 13.48 -17.40
CA ASP A 159 23.55 12.34 -17.19
C ASP A 159 22.87 11.05 -17.66
N ARG A 160 23.25 10.59 -18.86
CA ARG A 160 22.68 9.40 -19.52
C ARG A 160 22.93 8.10 -18.75
N ASP A 161 23.85 8.08 -17.79
CA ASP A 161 24.18 6.88 -17.02
C ASP A 161 23.24 6.66 -15.83
N GLN A 162 22.40 7.65 -15.48
CA GLN A 162 21.45 7.50 -14.39
C GLN A 162 20.15 6.85 -14.84
N ARG A 163 19.81 5.75 -14.17
CA ARG A 163 18.56 5.03 -14.39
C ARG A 163 17.34 5.94 -14.15
N PRO A 164 16.41 6.05 -15.10
CA PRO A 164 15.21 6.86 -14.93
C PRO A 164 14.32 6.29 -13.82
N ILE A 165 13.59 7.17 -13.14
CA ILE A 165 12.64 6.81 -12.08
C ILE A 165 11.23 6.86 -12.68
N GLY A 166 10.53 5.72 -12.62
CA GLY A 166 9.13 5.62 -12.94
C GLY A 166 8.25 6.14 -11.81
N MET A 167 7.23 6.92 -12.16
CA MET A 167 6.24 7.45 -11.24
C MET A 167 4.84 7.23 -11.79
N VAL A 168 3.83 7.18 -10.92
CA VAL A 168 2.42 7.10 -11.28
C VAL A 168 1.62 8.14 -10.49
N GLY A 169 0.68 8.82 -11.13
CA GLY A 169 -0.11 9.88 -10.50
C GLY A 169 -1.38 10.22 -11.27
N ASP A 170 -2.24 11.03 -10.67
CA ASP A 170 -3.49 11.54 -11.29
C ASP A 170 -3.41 13.02 -11.70
N GLY A 171 -2.22 13.62 -11.58
CA GLY A 171 -1.99 15.06 -11.75
C GLY A 171 -2.10 15.86 -10.45
N GLY A 172 -2.77 15.33 -9.42
CA GLY A 172 -2.81 15.90 -8.07
C GLY A 172 -1.81 15.26 -7.11
N PHE A 173 -1.44 13.99 -7.31
CA PHE A 173 -0.37 13.33 -6.56
C PHE A 173 0.63 12.64 -7.49
N LEU A 174 1.81 12.31 -6.93
CA LEU A 174 2.81 11.46 -7.58
C LEU A 174 3.30 10.37 -6.63
N THR A 175 3.41 9.15 -7.15
CA THR A 175 3.92 7.99 -6.42
C THR A 175 5.14 7.42 -7.11
N ALA A 176 6.24 7.23 -6.38
CA ALA A 176 7.37 6.41 -6.81
C ALA A 176 7.34 5.05 -6.11
N VAL A 177 7.79 3.99 -6.78
CA VAL A 177 7.77 2.63 -6.24
C VAL A 177 9.17 2.05 -6.19
N LEU A 178 9.49 1.37 -5.09
CA LEU A 178 10.70 0.60 -4.90
C LEU A 178 10.36 -0.89 -4.85
N GLN A 179 11.19 -1.73 -5.45
CA GLN A 179 11.20 -3.16 -5.18
C GLN A 179 12.25 -3.46 -4.11
N VAL A 180 11.86 -4.26 -3.12
CA VAL A 180 12.71 -4.62 -1.99
C VAL A 180 12.87 -6.13 -1.91
N GLU A 181 14.13 -6.56 -1.90
CA GLU A 181 14.54 -7.95 -1.79
C GLU A 181 15.42 -8.11 -0.54
N SER A 182 15.20 -9.19 0.21
CA SER A 182 16.13 -9.58 1.27
C SER A 182 17.40 -10.10 0.63
N ASP A 183 18.56 -9.56 1.01
CA ASP A 183 19.84 -10.04 0.49
C ASP A 183 20.08 -11.49 0.95
N ALA A 184 19.95 -12.43 0.02
CA ALA A 184 20.14 -13.85 0.27
C ALA A 184 21.53 -14.23 -0.23
N THR A 185 22.54 -14.09 0.62
CA THR A 185 23.77 -14.87 0.44
C THR A 185 23.41 -16.35 0.41
N ALA A 186 23.93 -17.03 -0.60
CA ALA A 186 23.57 -18.39 -0.99
C ALA A 186 23.51 -19.36 0.19
N LEU A 187 22.30 -19.74 0.63
CA LEU A 187 21.88 -21.09 1.04
C LEU A 187 20.40 -21.06 1.52
N ARG A 188 19.65 -22.06 1.05
CA ARG A 188 18.20 -22.08 0.80
C ARG A 188 17.26 -22.16 2.03
N ALA A 189 17.62 -21.74 3.23
CA ALA A 189 16.77 -21.99 4.42
C ALA A 189 16.21 -20.75 5.15
N GLU A 190 16.75 -19.55 4.94
CA GLU A 190 16.49 -18.43 5.88
C GLU A 190 15.76 -17.21 5.29
N ARG A 191 14.97 -17.39 4.22
CA ARG A 191 14.21 -16.30 3.55
C ARG A 191 13.19 -15.57 4.44
N SER A 192 12.99 -16.00 5.69
CA SER A 192 12.06 -15.39 6.66
C SER A 192 12.75 -14.66 7.83
N ARG A 193 14.08 -14.54 7.89
CA ARG A 193 14.74 -14.10 9.14
C ARG A 193 14.92 -12.60 9.33
N ARG A 194 14.97 -11.78 8.26
CA ARG A 194 15.00 -10.31 8.41
C ARG A 194 13.65 -9.69 8.06
N PRO A 195 12.81 -9.38 9.07
CA PRO A 195 11.59 -8.63 8.82
C PRO A 195 11.94 -7.24 8.30
N LEU A 196 11.15 -6.75 7.33
CA LEU A 196 11.29 -5.39 6.82
C LEU A 196 11.15 -4.39 7.99
N PRO A 197 12.14 -3.52 8.24
CA PRO A 197 12.09 -2.56 9.33
C PRO A 197 11.10 -1.45 9.01
N ILE A 198 9.86 -1.57 9.52
CA ILE A 198 8.77 -0.61 9.29
C ILE A 198 9.15 0.80 9.76
N GLY A 199 10.00 0.91 10.78
CA GLY A 199 10.55 2.20 11.24
C GLY A 199 11.28 2.96 10.13
N ILE A 200 12.06 2.28 9.28
CA ILE A 200 12.75 2.94 8.16
C ILE A 200 11.75 3.47 7.12
N VAL A 201 10.68 2.72 6.86
CA VAL A 201 9.61 3.15 5.93
C VAL A 201 8.80 4.31 6.51
N ARG A 202 8.55 4.29 7.82
CA ARG A 202 7.92 5.39 8.55
C ARG A 202 8.76 6.66 8.45
N ASP A 203 10.06 6.56 8.68
CA ASP A 203 10.97 7.71 8.66
C ASP A 203 11.08 8.31 7.25
N ALA A 204 10.71 7.58 6.20
CA ALA A 204 10.63 8.12 4.84
C ALA A 204 9.41 9.03 4.59
N LEU A 205 8.44 9.11 5.53
CA LEU A 205 7.30 10.02 5.42
C LEU A 205 7.68 11.50 5.53
N ASP A 206 8.84 11.81 6.12
CA ASP A 206 9.38 13.16 6.27
C ASP A 206 10.89 13.16 6.03
N VAL A 207 11.32 13.72 4.90
CA VAL A 207 12.73 13.72 4.47
C VAL A 207 13.08 15.06 3.85
N ASP A 208 14.08 15.77 4.39
CA ASP A 208 14.58 17.03 3.82
C ASP A 208 13.47 18.07 3.54
N GLY A 209 12.50 18.17 4.46
CA GLY A 209 11.30 19.03 4.34
C GLY A 209 10.22 18.53 3.37
N ILE A 210 10.44 17.37 2.73
CA ILE A 210 9.47 16.70 1.86
C ILE A 210 8.55 15.87 2.74
N GLN A 211 7.27 16.22 2.74
CA GLN A 211 6.27 15.52 3.51
C GLN A 211 5.41 14.64 2.61
N LEU A 212 5.53 13.33 2.76
CA LEU A 212 4.70 12.38 2.00
C LEU A 212 3.29 12.30 2.57
N GLU A 213 2.31 12.07 1.70
CA GLU A 213 0.94 11.74 2.10
C GLU A 213 0.92 10.35 2.78
N SER A 214 1.61 9.39 2.16
CA SER A 214 1.67 8.01 2.65
C SER A 214 2.84 7.21 2.10
N ALA A 215 3.20 6.16 2.84
CA ALA A 215 4.13 5.11 2.42
C ALA A 215 3.43 3.75 2.52
N GLN A 216 3.29 3.07 1.39
CA GLN A 216 2.55 1.82 1.28
C GLN A 216 3.50 0.66 1.02
N ILE A 217 3.53 -0.33 1.92
CA ILE A 217 4.21 -1.60 1.71
C ILE A 217 3.21 -2.56 1.09
N VAL A 218 3.53 -3.14 -0.07
CA VAL A 218 2.71 -4.15 -0.75
C VAL A 218 3.51 -5.43 -0.83
N LEU A 219 2.99 -6.48 -0.20
CA LEU A 219 3.53 -7.83 -0.29
C LEU A 219 2.64 -8.67 -1.21
N HIS A 220 3.19 -9.14 -2.32
CA HIS A 220 2.53 -10.07 -3.21
C HIS A 220 3.16 -11.46 -3.09
N THR A 221 2.31 -12.46 -2.88
CA THR A 221 2.71 -13.82 -2.61
C THR A 221 1.93 -14.78 -3.49
N GLN A 222 2.66 -15.73 -4.09
CA GLN A 222 2.07 -16.88 -4.78
C GLN A 222 2.46 -18.13 -4.01
N PRO A 223 1.49 -18.92 -3.52
CA PRO A 223 1.80 -20.09 -2.71
C PRO A 223 2.53 -21.15 -3.54
N ALA A 224 3.35 -21.95 -2.84
CA ALA A 224 3.90 -23.18 -3.36
C ALA A 224 3.06 -24.38 -2.86
N PRO A 225 2.96 -25.48 -3.63
CA PRO A 225 3.35 -25.61 -5.03
C PRO A 225 2.43 -24.77 -5.93
N ALA A 226 2.96 -24.33 -7.07
CA ALA A 226 2.22 -23.46 -7.96
C ALA A 226 0.92 -24.16 -8.43
N LEU A 227 -0.23 -23.57 -8.10
CA LEU A 227 -1.57 -24.15 -8.26
C LEU A 227 -1.97 -24.50 -9.70
N HIS A 228 -1.09 -24.26 -10.70
CA HIS A 228 -1.32 -24.66 -12.10
C HIS A 228 -1.01 -26.14 -12.36
N LEU A 229 -0.35 -26.80 -11.42
CA LEU A 229 -0.09 -28.23 -11.51
C LEU A 229 -1.34 -29.01 -11.07
N PRO A 230 -1.72 -30.08 -11.80
CA PRO A 230 -2.74 -31.02 -11.32
C PRO A 230 -2.39 -31.51 -9.91
N GLN A 231 -3.39 -31.63 -9.04
CA GLN A 231 -3.18 -32.07 -7.65
C GLN A 231 -2.56 -33.48 -7.57
N GLN A 232 -2.75 -34.30 -8.61
CA GLN A 232 -2.18 -35.64 -8.75
C GLN A 232 -0.75 -35.64 -9.32
N SER A 233 -0.17 -34.48 -9.61
CA SER A 233 1.19 -34.41 -10.16
C SER A 233 2.24 -34.79 -9.12
N VAL A 234 3.26 -35.50 -9.58
CA VAL A 234 4.42 -35.93 -8.77
C VAL A 234 5.10 -34.73 -8.08
N ALA A 235 5.13 -33.57 -8.74
CA ALA A 235 5.67 -32.35 -8.16
C ALA A 235 4.86 -31.88 -6.94
N VAL A 236 3.53 -31.88 -6.99
CA VAL A 236 2.69 -31.48 -5.84
C VAL A 236 2.91 -32.45 -4.67
N SER A 237 2.89 -33.76 -4.92
CA SER A 237 3.09 -34.78 -3.89
C SER A 237 4.50 -34.73 -3.28
N ASN A 238 5.55 -34.57 -4.08
CA ASN A 238 6.94 -34.55 -3.60
C ASN A 238 7.30 -33.28 -2.84
N TYR A 239 6.73 -32.13 -3.22
CA TYR A 239 6.99 -30.87 -2.53
C TYR A 239 6.03 -30.61 -1.34
N ALA A 240 4.94 -31.36 -1.20
CA ALA A 240 3.99 -31.19 -0.10
C ALA A 240 4.62 -31.33 1.30
N PRO A 241 5.49 -32.33 1.60
CA PRO A 241 6.14 -32.42 2.90
C PRO A 241 7.06 -31.23 3.19
N LEU A 242 7.84 -30.79 2.19
CA LEU A 242 8.70 -29.62 2.32
C LEU A 242 7.89 -28.33 2.51
N GLN A 243 6.75 -28.21 1.83
CA GLN A 243 5.83 -27.10 1.99
C GLN A 243 5.20 -27.08 3.39
N ALA A 244 4.82 -28.25 3.92
CA ALA A 244 4.29 -28.38 5.28
C ALA A 244 5.32 -27.98 6.34
N GLN A 245 6.61 -28.27 6.11
CA GLN A 245 7.70 -27.90 7.01
C GLN A 245 8.12 -26.43 6.91
N THR A 246 8.19 -25.88 5.69
CA THR A 246 8.80 -24.56 5.44
C THR A 246 7.78 -23.43 5.30
N GLY A 247 6.53 -23.74 4.93
CA GLY A 247 5.45 -22.78 4.68
C GLY A 247 5.81 -21.70 3.64
N SER A 248 6.89 -21.87 2.90
CA SER A 248 7.49 -20.81 2.09
C SER A 248 6.72 -20.65 0.77
N PRO A 249 6.34 -19.43 0.38
CA PRO A 249 5.67 -19.20 -0.90
C PRO A 249 6.63 -19.47 -2.07
N ALA A 250 6.06 -19.82 -3.24
CA ALA A 250 6.82 -19.98 -4.48
C ALA A 250 7.43 -18.65 -4.93
N VAL A 251 6.64 -17.58 -4.81
CA VAL A 251 7.03 -16.21 -5.17
C VAL A 251 6.62 -15.28 -4.04
N ARG A 252 7.53 -14.39 -3.64
CA ARG A 252 7.30 -13.33 -2.67
C ARG A 252 7.96 -12.06 -3.17
N ILE A 253 7.17 -11.08 -3.59
CA ILE A 253 7.63 -9.78 -4.07
C ILE A 253 7.17 -8.72 -3.09
N THR A 254 8.08 -7.82 -2.71
CA THR A 254 7.76 -6.69 -1.82
C THR A 254 8.00 -5.39 -2.56
N TRP A 255 6.98 -4.56 -2.62
CA TRP A 255 7.07 -3.20 -3.12
C TRP A 255 6.83 -2.19 -2.00
N ILE A 256 7.46 -1.02 -2.10
CA ILE A 256 7.17 0.13 -1.26
C ILE A 256 6.83 1.30 -2.17
N ALA A 257 5.60 1.78 -2.11
CA ALA A 257 5.11 2.92 -2.87
C ALA A 257 5.06 4.17 -1.98
N LEU A 258 5.74 5.22 -2.39
CA LEU A 258 5.83 6.51 -1.68
C LEU A 258 4.98 7.53 -2.41
N LYS A 259 3.90 7.99 -1.77
CA LYS A 259 2.93 8.93 -2.33
C LYS A 259 3.19 10.33 -1.84
N LEU A 260 3.38 11.26 -2.77
CA LEU A 260 3.52 12.68 -2.53
C LEU A 260 2.26 13.40 -3.02
N ASP A 261 1.65 14.17 -2.13
CA ASP A 261 0.74 15.24 -2.49
C ASP A 261 1.53 16.57 -2.42
N PRO A 262 1.77 17.26 -3.55
CA PRO A 262 2.53 18.51 -3.58
C PRO A 262 1.97 19.60 -2.66
N GLU A 263 0.67 19.58 -2.37
CA GLU A 263 0.01 20.57 -1.50
C GLU A 263 0.41 20.41 -0.03
N LEU A 264 0.91 19.23 0.38
CA LEU A 264 1.37 19.00 1.76
C LEU A 264 2.74 19.59 2.06
N CYS A 265 3.56 19.88 1.04
CA CYS A 265 4.89 20.48 1.22
C CYS A 265 5.22 21.49 0.10
N PRO A 266 4.45 22.58 -0.03
CA PRO A 266 4.59 23.52 -1.14
C PRO A 266 5.96 24.20 -1.17
N GLU A 267 6.54 24.51 -0.01
CA GLU A 267 7.88 25.11 0.11
C GLU A 267 8.97 24.18 -0.44
N ALA A 268 8.90 22.89 -0.12
CA ALA A 268 9.86 21.89 -0.60
C ALA A 268 9.77 21.69 -2.11
N VAL A 269 8.57 21.78 -2.68
CA VAL A 269 8.32 21.72 -4.12
C VAL A 269 8.84 22.98 -4.80
N ALA A 270 8.55 24.17 -4.27
CA ALA A 270 9.02 25.45 -4.78
C ALA A 270 10.55 25.53 -4.81
N ALA A 271 11.22 25.12 -3.71
CA ALA A 271 12.68 25.07 -3.62
C ALA A 271 13.35 24.16 -4.66
N ARG A 272 12.59 23.24 -5.28
CA ARG A 272 13.07 22.31 -6.31
C ARG A 272 12.65 22.69 -7.73
N GLY A 273 12.17 23.92 -7.92
CA GLY A 273 11.77 24.48 -9.22
C GLY A 273 10.27 24.56 -9.44
N GLY A 274 9.46 24.21 -8.43
CA GLY A 274 8.01 24.36 -8.46
C GLY A 274 7.28 23.39 -9.42
N GLY A 275 5.96 23.45 -9.38
CA GLY A 275 5.08 22.65 -10.25
C GLY A 275 5.38 21.16 -10.26
N THR A 276 5.11 20.52 -11.40
CA THR A 276 5.31 19.07 -11.58
C THR A 276 6.78 18.65 -11.45
N ALA A 277 7.71 19.45 -11.99
CA ALA A 277 9.15 19.14 -11.93
C ALA A 277 9.69 19.16 -10.49
N GLY A 278 9.24 20.13 -9.67
CA GLY A 278 9.54 20.17 -8.25
C GLY A 278 8.98 18.96 -7.51
N ALA A 279 7.73 18.58 -7.78
CA ALA A 279 7.09 17.41 -7.19
C ALA A 279 7.81 16.09 -7.57
N GLN A 280 8.19 15.92 -8.84
CA GLN A 280 8.99 14.79 -9.32
C GLN A 280 10.34 14.70 -8.59
N LYS A 281 11.04 15.82 -8.43
CA LYS A 281 12.30 15.88 -7.67
C LYS A 281 12.10 15.54 -6.19
N CYS A 282 11.02 16.00 -5.57
CA CYS A 282 10.68 15.66 -4.18
C CYS A 282 10.49 14.15 -4.00
N VAL A 283 9.61 13.53 -4.80
CA VAL A 283 9.33 12.10 -4.66
C VAL A 283 10.55 11.24 -5.04
N ALA A 284 11.32 11.63 -6.06
CA ALA A 284 12.58 10.99 -6.40
C ALA A 284 13.60 11.04 -5.26
N ARG A 285 13.73 12.19 -4.58
CA ARG A 285 14.62 12.36 -3.42
C ARG A 285 14.21 11.45 -2.27
N ALA A 286 12.92 11.41 -1.93
CA ALA A 286 12.39 10.54 -0.88
C ALA A 286 12.61 9.05 -1.19
N ALA A 287 12.37 8.64 -2.45
CA ALA A 287 12.60 7.26 -2.90
C ALA A 287 14.08 6.86 -2.82
N GLN A 288 15.00 7.71 -3.29
CA GLN A 288 16.43 7.44 -3.21
C GLN A 288 16.93 7.39 -1.77
N HIS A 289 16.42 8.28 -0.90
CA HIS A 289 16.73 8.25 0.53
C HIS A 289 16.29 6.92 1.15
N LEU A 290 15.04 6.48 0.92
CA LEU A 290 14.56 5.20 1.42
C LEU A 290 15.37 4.02 0.88
N ALA A 291 15.70 4.01 -0.42
CA ALA A 291 16.52 2.96 -1.03
C ALA A 291 17.88 2.86 -0.32
N SER A 292 18.57 3.99 -0.12
CA SER A 292 19.85 4.05 0.59
C SER A 292 19.75 3.54 2.03
N ARG A 293 18.70 3.93 2.77
CA ARG A 293 18.48 3.49 4.16
C ARG A 293 18.19 1.99 4.24
N LEU A 294 17.42 1.44 3.30
CA LEU A 294 17.16 0.00 3.22
C LEU A 294 18.42 -0.79 2.86
N THR A 295 19.26 -0.28 1.96
CA THR A 295 20.57 -0.87 1.65
C THR A 295 21.49 -0.86 2.86
N GLY A 296 21.54 0.25 3.61
CA GLY A 296 22.26 0.30 4.89
C GLY A 296 21.74 -0.71 5.93
N ALA A 297 20.48 -1.12 5.84
CA ALA A 297 19.87 -2.15 6.69
C ALA A 297 20.06 -3.60 6.17
N GLY A 298 20.76 -3.79 5.04
CA GLY A 298 21.05 -5.09 4.44
C GLY A 298 19.95 -5.62 3.50
N PHE A 299 19.12 -4.75 2.94
CA PHE A 299 18.16 -5.09 1.89
C PHE A 299 18.64 -4.58 0.53
N ARG A 300 18.34 -5.32 -0.55
CA ARG A 300 18.47 -4.77 -1.90
C ARG A 300 17.21 -3.99 -2.22
N ALA A 301 17.33 -2.69 -2.46
CA ALA A 301 16.23 -1.82 -2.78
C ALA A 301 16.52 -1.07 -4.09
N SER A 302 15.69 -1.28 -5.11
CA SER A 302 15.78 -0.60 -6.40
C SER A 302 14.54 0.27 -6.62
N VAL A 303 14.75 1.53 -7.01
CA VAL A 303 13.66 2.40 -7.48
C VAL A 303 13.29 1.96 -8.89
N LEU A 304 12.00 1.71 -9.13
CA LEU A 304 11.50 1.15 -10.38
C LEU A 304 11.56 2.18 -11.52
N THR A 305 11.86 1.74 -12.74
CA THR A 305 11.62 2.53 -13.97
C THR A 305 10.14 2.56 -14.32
N GLU A 306 9.74 3.32 -15.34
CA GLU A 306 8.35 3.36 -15.81
C GLU A 306 7.85 1.98 -16.28
N GLU A 307 8.69 1.23 -16.99
CA GLU A 307 8.36 -0.11 -17.49
C GLU A 307 8.22 -1.10 -16.32
N GLU A 308 9.14 -1.05 -15.36
CA GLU A 308 9.09 -1.91 -14.18
C GLU A 308 7.91 -1.57 -13.26
N LEU A 309 7.58 -0.28 -13.13
CA LEU A 309 6.40 0.18 -12.41
C LEU A 309 5.14 -0.39 -13.05
N THR A 310 5.03 -0.29 -14.37
CA THR A 310 3.92 -0.87 -15.14
C THR A 310 3.83 -2.39 -14.96
N ALA A 311 4.96 -3.10 -14.98
CA ALA A 311 5.03 -4.53 -14.72
C ALA A 311 4.66 -4.90 -13.26
N ALA A 312 5.06 -4.09 -12.28
CA ALA A 312 4.71 -4.27 -10.87
C ALA A 312 3.21 -4.09 -10.64
N VAL A 313 2.60 -3.08 -11.27
CA VAL A 313 1.14 -2.87 -11.24
C VAL A 313 0.41 -4.05 -11.88
N ALA A 314 0.85 -4.51 -13.06
CA ALA A 314 0.27 -5.66 -13.75
C ALA A 314 0.36 -6.94 -12.90
N THR A 315 1.50 -7.19 -12.26
CA THR A 315 1.76 -8.35 -11.40
C THR A 315 0.90 -8.30 -10.14
N SER A 316 0.84 -7.14 -9.48
CA SER A 316 -0.01 -6.94 -8.30
C SER A 316 -1.48 -7.12 -8.66
N ALA A 317 -1.96 -6.52 -9.76
CA ALA A 317 -3.32 -6.70 -10.28
C ALA A 317 -3.64 -8.16 -10.67
N CYS A 318 -2.63 -9.03 -10.71
CA CYS A 318 -2.68 -10.37 -11.28
C CYS A 318 -3.26 -10.33 -12.70
N ALA A 319 -2.85 -9.37 -13.53
CA ALA A 319 -3.18 -9.38 -14.95
C ALA A 319 -2.69 -10.70 -15.59
N ASN A 320 -3.47 -11.28 -16.49
CA ASN A 320 -3.06 -12.50 -17.20
C ASN A 320 -2.00 -12.14 -18.25
N PRO A 321 -0.76 -12.66 -18.16
CA PRO A 321 0.31 -12.30 -19.09
C PRO A 321 -0.04 -12.55 -20.57
N MET A 322 -0.80 -13.61 -20.86
CA MET A 322 -1.22 -13.90 -22.25
C MET A 322 -2.18 -12.84 -22.77
N VAL A 323 -3.14 -12.41 -21.94
CA VAL A 323 -4.10 -11.36 -22.30
C VAL A 323 -3.39 -10.00 -22.39
N THR A 324 -2.45 -9.71 -21.50
CA THR A 324 -1.61 -8.50 -21.57
C THR A 324 -0.80 -8.46 -22.88
N ALA A 325 -0.18 -9.57 -23.27
CA ALA A 325 0.60 -9.65 -24.51
C ALA A 325 -0.29 -9.53 -25.77
N GLN A 326 -1.50 -10.08 -25.73
CA GLN A 326 -2.48 -9.93 -26.82
C GLN A 326 -2.99 -8.48 -26.91
N ALA A 327 -3.28 -7.85 -25.77
CA ALA A 327 -3.74 -6.47 -25.71
C ALA A 327 -2.70 -5.49 -26.29
N GLY A 328 -1.40 -5.74 -26.09
CA GLY A 328 -0.34 -4.95 -26.72
C GLY A 328 -0.25 -5.06 -28.25
N ARG A 329 -0.97 -6.02 -28.87
CA ARG A 329 -1.03 -6.20 -30.32
C ARG A 329 -2.35 -5.75 -30.93
N SER A 330 -3.33 -5.40 -30.11
CA SER A 330 -4.68 -5.03 -30.57
C SER A 330 -4.83 -3.51 -30.59
N GLU A 331 -5.38 -2.96 -31.67
CA GLU A 331 -5.60 -1.51 -31.80
C GLU A 331 -6.85 -1.02 -31.06
N LEU A 332 -7.77 -1.92 -30.69
CA LEU A 332 -8.99 -1.58 -29.97
C LEU A 332 -8.89 -2.04 -28.51
N PRO A 333 -8.72 -1.11 -27.54
CA PRO A 333 -8.66 -1.47 -26.13
C PRO A 333 -10.01 -2.03 -25.66
N GLN A 334 -10.06 -3.32 -25.34
CA GLN A 334 -11.21 -3.93 -24.68
C GLN A 334 -11.04 -3.82 -23.16
N ARG A 335 -12.12 -3.46 -22.44
CA ARG A 335 -12.10 -3.41 -20.97
C ARG A 335 -11.83 -4.80 -20.38
N ARG A 336 -10.79 -4.88 -19.55
CA ARG A 336 -10.29 -6.11 -18.92
C ARG A 336 -10.79 -6.31 -17.49
N THR A 337 -11.35 -5.27 -16.89
CA THR A 337 -11.74 -5.24 -15.48
C THR A 337 -13.25 -5.09 -15.28
N GLU A 338 -13.77 -5.73 -14.25
CA GLU A 338 -15.19 -5.68 -13.91
C GLU A 338 -15.42 -5.76 -12.40
N GLU A 339 -16.12 -4.78 -11.82
CA GLU A 339 -16.53 -4.82 -10.43
C GLU A 339 -17.90 -5.52 -10.28
N SER A 340 -17.99 -6.45 -9.33
CA SER A 340 -19.23 -7.07 -8.87
C SER A 340 -19.44 -6.81 -7.38
N GLY A 341 -20.63 -7.12 -6.86
CA GLY A 341 -20.97 -6.81 -5.46
C GLY A 341 -20.11 -7.50 -4.40
N ARG A 342 -19.38 -8.57 -4.75
CA ARG A 342 -18.54 -9.35 -3.83
C ARG A 342 -17.14 -9.65 -4.36
N SER A 343 -16.89 -9.38 -5.64
CA SER A 343 -15.62 -9.67 -6.29
C SER A 343 -15.29 -8.60 -7.31
N TRP A 344 -14.02 -8.45 -7.61
CA TRP A 344 -13.53 -7.73 -8.79
C TRP A 344 -12.86 -8.73 -9.72
N ARG A 345 -12.97 -8.55 -11.03
CA ARG A 345 -12.37 -9.43 -12.04
C ARG A 345 -11.37 -8.65 -12.85
N CYS A 346 -10.21 -9.26 -13.13
CA CYS A 346 -9.26 -8.83 -14.15
C CYS A 346 -9.02 -10.02 -15.06
N ASP A 347 -9.28 -9.86 -16.35
CA ASP A 347 -9.20 -10.95 -17.33
C ASP A 347 -10.03 -12.17 -16.87
N ASN A 348 -9.38 -13.33 -16.73
CA ASN A 348 -9.97 -14.58 -16.25
C ASN A 348 -9.71 -14.84 -14.76
N ARG A 349 -9.33 -13.83 -13.96
CA ARG A 349 -9.00 -13.96 -12.54
C ARG A 349 -9.97 -13.15 -11.68
N ARG A 350 -10.42 -13.75 -10.58
CA ARG A 350 -11.39 -13.16 -9.65
C ARG A 350 -10.69 -12.82 -8.35
N HIS A 351 -11.04 -11.66 -7.81
CA HIS A 351 -10.44 -11.07 -6.64
C HIS A 351 -11.49 -10.81 -5.58
N THR A 352 -11.10 -10.95 -4.32
CA THR A 352 -11.86 -10.46 -3.17
C THR A 352 -10.93 -9.71 -2.25
N THR A 353 -11.40 -8.54 -1.79
CA THR A 353 -10.64 -7.64 -0.92
C THR A 353 -11.24 -7.54 0.47
N TYR A 354 -10.36 -7.37 1.44
CA TYR A 354 -10.64 -7.21 2.87
C TYR A 354 -9.90 -5.98 3.38
N TRP A 355 -10.48 -5.36 4.38
CA TRP A 355 -9.77 -4.41 5.25
C TRP A 355 -9.52 -5.04 6.61
N VAL A 356 -8.39 -4.68 7.22
CA VAL A 356 -8.04 -5.06 8.57
C VAL A 356 -8.76 -4.10 9.52
N ARG A 357 -9.89 -4.54 10.06
CA ARG A 357 -10.67 -3.78 11.04
C ARG A 357 -10.03 -3.81 12.42
N ARG A 358 -9.48 -4.94 12.81
CA ARG A 358 -8.91 -5.10 14.14
C ARG A 358 -7.57 -5.80 13.99
N TRP A 359 -6.53 -5.13 14.44
CA TRP A 359 -5.21 -5.71 14.55
C TRP A 359 -5.12 -6.54 15.85
N PRO A 360 -4.37 -7.64 15.85
CA PRO A 360 -4.03 -8.30 17.10
C PRO A 360 -3.08 -7.41 17.90
N GLN A 361 -2.82 -7.78 19.16
CA GLN A 361 -1.70 -7.19 19.89
C GLN A 361 -0.41 -7.56 19.14
N LEU A 362 0.27 -6.57 18.56
CA LEU A 362 1.51 -6.75 17.82
C LEU A 362 2.69 -6.44 18.74
N GLY A 363 3.66 -7.34 18.82
CA GLY A 363 4.82 -7.21 19.71
C GLY A 363 4.54 -7.62 21.17
N GLY A 364 5.60 -7.65 21.99
CA GLY A 364 5.52 -8.17 23.35
C GLY A 364 5.19 -9.67 23.37
N SER A 365 4.07 -10.03 23.98
CA SER A 365 3.53 -11.41 24.01
C SER A 365 2.71 -11.81 22.77
N GLY A 366 2.46 -10.87 21.85
CA GLY A 366 1.72 -11.12 20.61
C GLY A 366 2.62 -11.46 19.42
N PRO A 367 2.06 -12.01 18.31
CA PRO A 367 2.84 -12.33 17.13
C PRO A 367 3.44 -11.06 16.51
N ALA A 368 4.65 -11.19 15.98
CA ALA A 368 5.24 -10.11 15.21
C ALA A 368 4.46 -9.89 13.90
N LEU A 369 4.40 -8.65 13.41
CA LEU A 369 3.62 -8.33 12.20
C LEU A 369 4.01 -9.18 10.98
N HIS A 370 5.29 -9.48 10.80
CA HIS A 370 5.75 -10.35 9.71
C HIS A 370 5.21 -11.79 9.82
N GLN A 371 5.01 -12.31 11.03
CA GLN A 371 4.42 -13.64 11.27
C GLN A 371 2.93 -13.61 10.96
N LEU A 372 2.22 -12.54 11.36
CA LEU A 372 0.82 -12.33 11.00
C LEU A 372 0.66 -12.29 9.47
N VAL A 373 1.48 -11.48 8.79
CA VAL A 373 1.44 -11.38 7.33
C VAL A 373 1.73 -12.74 6.69
N ALA A 374 2.75 -13.46 7.16
CA ALA A 374 3.05 -14.80 6.67
C ALA A 374 1.83 -15.73 6.78
N LEU A 375 1.20 -15.81 7.96
CA LEU A 375 0.00 -16.61 8.20
C LEU A 375 -1.18 -16.23 7.29
N LEU A 376 -1.41 -14.93 7.06
CA LEU A 376 -2.51 -14.47 6.19
C LEU A 376 -2.24 -14.74 4.71
N THR A 377 -0.96 -14.89 4.33
CA THR A 377 -0.54 -15.10 2.92
C THR A 377 -0.36 -16.55 2.52
N THR A 378 -0.38 -17.51 3.45
CA THR A 378 -0.23 -18.97 3.18
C THR A 378 -1.49 -19.63 2.61
N VAL A 379 -2.54 -18.85 2.33
CA VAL A 379 -3.82 -19.31 1.81
C VAL A 379 -3.65 -19.95 0.42
N PRO A 380 -4.30 -21.11 0.13
CA PRO A 380 -4.23 -21.77 -1.16
C PRO A 380 -5.06 -21.03 -2.21
N ALA A 381 -4.50 -19.96 -2.76
CA ALA A 381 -5.10 -19.11 -3.78
C ALA A 381 -4.07 -18.83 -4.89
N LEU A 382 -4.51 -18.52 -6.11
CA LEU A 382 -3.61 -18.10 -7.19
C LEU A 382 -2.56 -17.08 -6.73
N ALA A 383 -3.01 -16.07 -6.00
CA ALA A 383 -2.14 -15.12 -5.33
C ALA A 383 -2.83 -14.50 -4.11
N THR A 384 -2.03 -14.08 -3.15
CA THR A 384 -2.43 -13.26 -2.02
C THR A 384 -1.64 -11.95 -2.06
N THR A 385 -2.28 -10.84 -1.72
CA THR A 385 -1.62 -9.54 -1.67
C THR A 385 -2.00 -8.83 -0.39
N PHE A 386 -1.02 -8.59 0.47
CA PHE A 386 -1.19 -7.82 1.69
C PHE A 386 -0.63 -6.43 1.48
N SER A 387 -1.40 -5.40 1.82
CA SER A 387 -0.95 -4.02 1.76
C SER A 387 -1.06 -3.35 3.12
N LEU A 388 -0.01 -2.63 3.49
CA LEU A 388 0.11 -1.86 4.70
C LEU A 388 0.45 -0.41 4.35
N THR A 389 -0.48 0.51 4.57
CA THR A 389 -0.27 1.94 4.33
C THR A 389 0.01 2.64 5.65
N LEU A 390 1.14 3.35 5.69
CA LEU A 390 1.50 4.28 6.74
C LEU A 390 1.14 5.69 6.25
N SER A 391 0.43 6.45 7.07
CA SER A 391 0.18 7.88 6.82
C SER A 391 0.38 8.66 8.11
N ARG A 392 0.59 9.98 7.99
CA ARG A 392 0.73 10.83 9.17
C ARG A 392 -0.60 10.90 9.94
N GLY A 393 -0.50 10.80 11.26
CA GLY A 393 -1.59 11.05 12.20
C GLY A 393 -1.46 12.42 12.86
N ASP A 394 -2.40 12.73 13.75
CA ASP A 394 -2.33 13.95 14.56
C ASP A 394 -1.17 13.83 15.58
N GLN A 395 -0.49 14.95 15.87
CA GLN A 395 0.58 15.06 16.89
C GLN A 395 1.63 13.93 16.89
N ARG A 396 2.45 13.85 15.83
CA ARG A 396 3.58 12.89 15.67
C ARG A 396 3.21 11.40 15.65
N ASP A 397 1.94 11.03 15.73
CA ASP A 397 1.50 9.65 15.56
C ASP A 397 1.52 9.23 14.08
N VAL A 398 1.64 7.93 13.84
CA VAL A 398 1.50 7.34 12.49
C VAL A 398 0.25 6.47 12.46
N GLN A 399 -0.61 6.74 11.48
CA GLN A 399 -1.79 5.95 11.19
C GLN A 399 -1.41 4.76 10.30
N LEU A 400 -1.89 3.57 10.68
CA LEU A 400 -1.69 2.34 9.93
C LEU A 400 -3.00 1.81 9.38
N CYS A 401 -3.05 1.56 8.07
CA CYS A 401 -4.17 0.92 7.39
C CYS A 401 -3.73 -0.39 6.73
N GLY A 402 -4.51 -1.45 6.89
CA GLY A 402 -4.20 -2.78 6.33
C GLY A 402 -5.29 -3.25 5.37
N HIS A 403 -4.87 -3.75 4.21
CA HIS A 403 -5.73 -4.38 3.23
C HIS A 403 -5.18 -5.74 2.83
N MET A 404 -6.09 -6.66 2.50
CA MET A 404 -5.75 -8.00 2.03
C MET A 404 -6.58 -8.31 0.80
N ARG A 405 -5.94 -8.80 -0.27
CA ARG A 405 -6.58 -9.28 -1.48
C ARG A 405 -6.23 -10.75 -1.68
N ILE A 406 -7.26 -11.53 -1.99
CA ILE A 406 -7.13 -12.90 -2.47
C ILE A 406 -7.50 -12.90 -3.94
N THR A 407 -6.71 -13.58 -4.76
CA THR A 407 -6.99 -13.83 -6.17
C THR A 407 -7.17 -15.33 -6.38
N GLY A 408 -8.22 -15.73 -7.08
CA GLY A 408 -8.45 -17.11 -7.54
C GLY A 408 -8.76 -17.14 -9.04
N ARG A 409 -8.58 -18.30 -9.68
CA ARG A 409 -8.89 -18.48 -11.11
C ARG A 409 -10.38 -18.71 -11.35
N SER A 410 -11.04 -19.34 -10.39
CA SER A 410 -12.48 -19.62 -10.42
C SER A 410 -13.18 -19.10 -9.17
N GLU A 411 -14.51 -19.07 -9.22
CA GLU A 411 -15.32 -18.71 -8.05
C GLU A 411 -15.21 -19.73 -6.92
N SER A 412 -15.07 -21.02 -7.25
CA SER A 412 -14.89 -22.09 -6.26
C SER A 412 -13.54 -21.97 -5.55
N GLU A 413 -12.46 -21.75 -6.29
CA GLU A 413 -11.11 -21.52 -5.73
C GLU A 413 -11.11 -20.29 -4.82
N LEU A 414 -11.67 -19.16 -5.29
CA LEU A 414 -11.77 -17.94 -4.50
C LEU A 414 -12.59 -18.13 -3.21
N THR A 415 -13.66 -18.94 -3.27
CA THR A 415 -14.49 -19.26 -2.11
C THR A 415 -13.74 -20.11 -1.09
N THR A 416 -12.99 -21.12 -1.53
CA THR A 416 -12.15 -21.95 -0.66
C THR A 416 -11.04 -21.13 -0.01
N ALA A 417 -10.28 -20.37 -0.81
CA ALA A 417 -9.24 -19.49 -0.33
C ALA A 417 -9.77 -18.47 0.70
N ARG A 418 -10.95 -17.89 0.45
CA ARG A 418 -11.62 -17.02 1.42
C ARG A 418 -11.86 -17.71 2.76
N ARG A 419 -12.43 -18.92 2.75
CA ARG A 419 -12.73 -19.65 4.00
C ARG A 419 -11.44 -19.91 4.79
N SER A 420 -10.36 -20.28 4.09
CA SER A 420 -9.05 -20.47 4.71
C SER A 420 -8.48 -19.17 5.29
N LEU A 421 -8.57 -18.05 4.57
CA LEU A 421 -8.15 -16.74 5.10
C LEU A 421 -8.94 -16.34 6.34
N GLU A 422 -10.27 -16.46 6.30
CA GLU A 422 -11.14 -16.10 7.43
C GLU A 422 -10.84 -16.96 8.67
N THR A 423 -10.52 -18.24 8.48
CA THR A 423 -10.07 -19.13 9.56
C THR A 423 -8.71 -18.72 10.11
N ALA A 424 -7.72 -18.47 9.25
CA ALA A 424 -6.39 -18.01 9.67
C ALA A 424 -6.45 -16.67 10.43
N ALA A 425 -7.26 -15.73 9.94
CA ALA A 425 -7.48 -14.44 10.60
C ALA A 425 -8.12 -14.60 11.99
N ARG A 426 -9.12 -15.48 12.13
CA ARG A 426 -9.73 -15.80 13.44
C ARG A 426 -8.70 -16.39 14.40
N GLN A 427 -7.87 -17.33 13.95
CA GLN A 427 -6.81 -17.94 14.76
C GLN A 427 -5.79 -16.90 15.24
N ALA A 428 -5.41 -15.96 14.37
CA ALA A 428 -4.53 -14.85 14.72
C ALA A 428 -5.22 -13.66 15.39
N LYS A 429 -6.48 -13.82 15.86
CA LYS A 429 -7.27 -12.76 16.51
C LYS A 429 -7.34 -11.45 15.70
N THR A 430 -7.23 -11.56 14.38
CA THR A 430 -7.26 -10.45 13.44
C THR A 430 -8.67 -10.29 12.86
N GLY A 431 -9.25 -9.11 13.01
CA GLY A 431 -10.57 -8.81 12.47
C GLY A 431 -10.49 -8.39 11.02
N LEU A 432 -10.69 -9.32 10.08
CA LEU A 432 -10.86 -9.00 8.67
C LEU A 432 -12.33 -8.77 8.33
N VAL A 433 -12.59 -7.77 7.49
CA VAL A 433 -13.94 -7.51 6.98
C VAL A 433 -13.88 -7.39 5.46
N ARG A 434 -14.72 -8.17 4.79
CA ARG A 434 -14.79 -8.17 3.32
C ARG A 434 -15.39 -6.86 2.82
N LEU A 435 -14.80 -6.27 1.79
CA LEU A 435 -15.25 -5.02 1.19
C LEU A 435 -16.39 -5.24 0.19
N ASP A 436 -17.49 -5.82 0.63
CA ASP A 436 -18.67 -6.03 -0.22
C ASP A 436 -19.15 -4.70 -0.81
N ARG A 437 -19.31 -4.66 -2.15
CA ARG A 437 -19.66 -3.47 -2.95
C ARG A 437 -18.63 -2.35 -2.87
N GLU A 438 -17.45 -2.62 -2.36
CA GLU A 438 -16.31 -1.71 -2.25
C GLU A 438 -15.04 -2.44 -2.72
N GLN A 439 -15.18 -3.36 -3.68
CA GLN A 439 -14.10 -4.21 -4.16
C GLN A 439 -13.07 -3.42 -4.95
N LEU A 440 -13.52 -2.47 -5.77
CA LEU A 440 -12.64 -1.61 -6.56
C LEU A 440 -11.74 -0.73 -5.68
N PRO A 441 -12.24 0.03 -4.68
CA PRO A 441 -11.38 0.71 -3.71
C PRO A 441 -10.39 -0.23 -3.00
N GLY A 442 -10.86 -1.42 -2.59
CA GLY A 442 -9.98 -2.43 -1.98
C GLY A 442 -8.89 -2.93 -2.92
N VAL A 443 -9.15 -3.01 -4.23
CA VAL A 443 -8.16 -3.37 -5.24
C VAL A 443 -7.11 -2.28 -5.36
N LEU A 444 -7.52 -1.02 -5.55
CA LEU A 444 -6.62 0.13 -5.60
C LEU A 444 -5.76 0.23 -4.33
N ALA A 445 -6.33 -0.02 -3.15
CA ALA A 445 -5.63 -0.08 -1.87
C ALA A 445 -4.52 -1.15 -1.79
N THR A 446 -4.52 -2.13 -2.71
CA THR A 446 -3.57 -3.25 -2.74
C THR A 446 -2.67 -3.25 -3.98
N LEU A 447 -2.85 -2.30 -4.89
CA LEU A 447 -1.88 -2.00 -5.94
C LEU A 447 -0.78 -1.11 -5.36
N PRO A 448 0.46 -1.17 -5.88
CA PRO A 448 1.57 -0.34 -5.42
C PRO A 448 1.42 1.11 -5.94
N LEU A 449 0.39 1.81 -5.48
CA LEU A 449 0.02 3.16 -5.92
C LEU A 449 0.13 4.22 -4.81
N GLY A 450 0.53 3.81 -3.60
CA GLY A 450 0.68 4.70 -2.45
C GLY A 450 -0.44 4.56 -1.39
N GLY A 451 -1.46 3.74 -1.64
CA GLY A 451 -2.59 3.52 -0.74
C GLY A 451 -3.93 3.91 -1.37
N ALA A 452 -5.02 3.70 -0.63
CA ALA A 452 -6.36 4.09 -1.07
C ALA A 452 -6.69 5.54 -0.68
N ARG A 453 -7.49 6.19 -1.52
CA ARG A 453 -8.27 7.40 -1.17
C ARG A 453 -9.61 7.01 -0.53
#